data_AF-A0A1V8UAK2-F1
#
_entry.id   AF-A0A1V8UAK2-F1
#
_cell.length_a   1.000
_cell.length_b   1.000
_cell.length_c   1.000
_cell.angle_alpha   90.00
_cell.angle_beta   90.00
_cell.angle_gamma   90.00
#
_symmetry.space_group_name_H-M   'P 1'
#
loop_
_entity.id
_entity.type
_entity.pdbx_description
1 polymer ?
#
loop_
_entity_poly.entity_id
_entity_poly.type
_entity_poly.pdbx_seq_one_letter_code
_entity_poly.pdbx_strand_id
1 'polypeptide(L)'
;MRSALATLSTRHAVRQQNRNRSASLSALAPTPTSPSYDSSLAAIAASILYLNPSRSSTNLPIYIVNAAAFPSAFDVDYDSLLPYVLARLPSEEELIAGQEYGVIFFAGGQVEGATSGDKKEGPGLGWWVLAYQKLSRATRKKLQRLHIVHPRTWVRVLVGVFGTVVSPKFRRKIMHVNSLSGLAIHLPIEKLLIPPAVYLHDRKIAPEIDIPYAGAGRRAFGARNPLPRSLETGTTRLPRVLRETTSFLLMDSCVKMEGIFRVPPHSVLAGCVKEAYDRGQQWVVWKEKGTDPRQRRFASMVQPGIDEKLIREIRLEDAYGVHMAASLVKMWYRELRDPILPEESYRHLREHFEDPRAPVKSEDLVDLLLPASPESPLS
;
A
#
# COMPACT_ATOMS: atom_id res chain seq x y z
N MET A 1 43.29 11.37 -14.43
CA MET A 1 43.77 10.26 -13.57
C MET A 1 43.74 10.53 -12.05
N ARG A 2 43.86 11.77 -11.55
CA ARG A 2 43.82 12.07 -10.10
C ARG A 2 42.42 11.94 -9.42
N SER A 3 41.33 12.09 -10.18
CA SER A 3 39.94 11.99 -9.67
C SER A 3 39.48 10.53 -9.40
N ALA A 4 39.97 9.56 -10.18
CA ALA A 4 39.63 8.14 -9.99
C ALA A 4 40.33 7.51 -8.77
N LEU A 5 41.52 8.00 -8.40
CA LEU A 5 42.25 7.56 -7.22
C LEU A 5 41.65 8.12 -5.92
N ALA A 6 41.12 9.34 -5.95
CA ALA A 6 40.44 9.94 -4.80
C ALA A 6 39.17 9.15 -4.42
N THR A 7 38.37 8.75 -5.42
CA THR A 7 37.15 7.94 -5.24
C THR A 7 37.45 6.51 -4.78
N LEU A 8 38.56 5.91 -5.21
CA LEU A 8 39.01 4.60 -4.71
C LEU A 8 39.52 4.64 -3.26
N SER A 9 40.17 5.74 -2.85
CA SER A 9 40.61 5.93 -1.46
C SER A 9 39.43 6.12 -0.50
N THR A 10 38.40 6.87 -0.91
CA THR A 10 37.14 6.98 -0.13
C THR A 10 36.42 5.63 -0.04
N ARG A 11 36.44 4.82 -1.11
CA ARG A 11 35.84 3.46 -1.13
C ARG A 11 36.49 2.50 -0.14
N HIS A 12 37.79 2.61 0.11
CA HIS A 12 38.47 1.80 1.12
C HIS A 12 38.24 2.31 2.55
N ALA A 13 38.18 3.62 2.74
CA ALA A 13 37.93 4.23 4.05
C ALA A 13 36.52 3.91 4.60
N VAL A 14 35.48 3.99 3.77
CA VAL A 14 34.09 3.62 4.16
C VAL A 14 34.00 2.12 4.49
N ARG A 15 34.69 1.27 3.73
CA ARG A 15 34.69 -0.19 3.94
C ARG A 15 35.47 -0.62 5.19
N GLN A 16 36.52 0.09 5.58
CA GLN A 16 37.25 -0.14 6.83
C GLN A 16 36.51 0.44 8.05
N GLN A 17 35.83 1.58 7.92
CA GLN A 17 34.94 2.10 8.97
C GLN A 17 33.78 1.15 9.28
N ASN A 18 33.18 0.51 8.27
CA ASN A 18 32.15 -0.52 8.45
C ASN A 18 32.65 -1.75 9.22
N ARG A 19 33.93 -2.12 9.11
CA ARG A 19 34.48 -3.26 9.86
C ARG A 19 34.66 -2.97 11.35
N ASN A 20 35.10 -1.76 11.71
CA ASN A 20 35.39 -1.41 13.11
C ASN A 20 34.16 -0.96 13.92
N ARG A 21 33.02 -0.61 13.29
CA ARG A 21 31.76 -0.26 13.99
C ARG A 21 30.89 -1.45 14.37
N SER A 22 31.22 -2.65 13.89
CA SER A 22 30.54 -3.89 14.25
C SER A 22 30.66 -4.26 15.75
N ALA A 23 31.51 -3.55 16.52
CA ALA A 23 31.77 -3.81 17.93
C ALA A 23 30.81 -3.14 18.93
N SER A 24 29.85 -2.31 18.50
CA SER A 24 28.89 -1.67 19.43
C SER A 24 27.52 -1.39 18.79
N LEU A 25 26.91 -2.43 18.22
CA LEU A 25 25.50 -2.37 17.80
C LEU A 25 24.59 -2.44 19.03
N SER A 26 24.15 -1.28 19.52
CA SER A 26 23.05 -1.16 20.48
C SER A 26 21.87 -2.04 20.02
N ALA A 27 21.44 -2.96 20.88
CA ALA A 27 20.40 -3.94 20.54
C ALA A 27 18.99 -3.35 20.48
N LEU A 28 18.81 -2.10 20.94
CA LEU A 28 17.53 -1.42 21.03
C LEU A 28 17.56 -0.15 20.19
N ALA A 29 16.47 0.10 19.45
CA ALA A 29 16.29 1.36 18.74
C ALA A 29 16.34 2.54 19.72
N PRO A 30 16.98 3.66 19.39
CA PRO A 30 16.90 4.88 20.17
C PRO A 30 15.43 5.27 20.39
N THR A 31 15.10 5.79 21.57
CA THR A 31 13.77 6.36 21.83
C THR A 31 13.60 7.66 21.05
N PRO A 32 12.37 8.08 20.67
CA PRO A 32 12.13 9.35 19.97
C PRO A 32 12.65 10.59 20.71
N THR A 33 12.86 10.48 22.02
CA THR A 33 13.41 11.55 22.88
C THR A 33 14.94 11.56 22.93
N SER A 34 15.61 10.55 22.39
CA SER A 34 17.06 10.41 22.43
C SER A 34 17.71 11.28 21.34
N PRO A 35 18.85 11.93 21.62
CA PRO A 35 19.60 12.67 20.61
C PRO A 35 20.16 11.80 19.48
N SER A 36 20.24 10.47 19.68
CA SER A 36 20.65 9.52 18.65
C SER A 36 19.50 8.99 17.79
N TYR A 37 18.27 9.49 18.01
CA TYR A 37 17.10 9.10 17.22
C TYR A 37 17.12 9.72 15.82
N ASP A 38 16.99 8.86 14.81
CA ASP A 38 16.89 9.25 13.42
C ASP A 38 15.46 9.05 12.91
N SER A 39 14.76 10.17 12.70
CA SER A 39 13.39 10.19 12.18
C SER A 39 13.29 9.65 10.76
N SER A 40 14.35 9.80 9.94
CA SER A 40 14.40 9.26 8.59
C SER A 40 14.44 7.74 8.62
N LEU A 41 15.32 7.15 9.44
CA LEU A 41 15.39 5.70 9.61
C LEU A 41 14.11 5.13 10.19
N ALA A 42 13.49 5.81 11.14
CA ALA A 42 12.19 5.43 11.69
C ALA A 42 11.07 5.42 10.63
N ALA A 43 11.04 6.43 9.75
CA ALA A 43 10.07 6.49 8.65
C ALA A 43 10.28 5.36 7.62
N ILE A 44 11.53 5.05 7.30
CA ILE A 44 11.88 3.91 6.43
C ILE A 44 11.45 2.60 7.09
N ALA A 45 11.75 2.42 8.38
CA ALA A 45 11.34 1.24 9.14
C ALA A 45 9.82 1.06 9.18
N ALA A 46 9.05 2.15 9.30
CA ALA A 46 7.59 2.11 9.28
C ALA A 46 7.02 1.68 7.91
N SER A 47 7.75 1.93 6.82
CA SER A 47 7.37 1.46 5.48
C SER A 47 7.75 -0.02 5.26
N ILE A 48 8.85 -0.47 5.89
CA ILE A 48 9.33 -1.85 5.81
C ILE A 48 8.47 -2.79 6.66
N LEU A 49 8.16 -2.42 7.91
CA LEU A 49 7.42 -3.26 8.84
C LEU A 49 6.32 -2.46 9.55
N TYR A 50 5.07 -2.83 9.32
CA TYR A 50 3.93 -2.17 9.94
C TYR A 50 2.86 -3.16 10.40
N LEU A 51 2.03 -2.70 11.33
CA LEU A 51 0.89 -3.46 11.82
C LEU A 51 -0.26 -3.31 10.83
N ASN A 52 -0.84 -4.44 10.42
CA ASN A 52 -2.06 -4.44 9.62
C ASN A 52 -3.21 -3.88 10.48
N PRO A 53 -4.05 -2.96 9.96
CA PRO A 53 -5.13 -2.38 10.75
C PRO A 53 -6.15 -3.42 11.23
N SER A 54 -6.40 -4.47 10.43
CA SER A 54 -7.26 -5.59 10.83
C SER A 54 -6.47 -6.71 11.48
N ARG A 55 -7.09 -7.35 12.47
CA ARG A 55 -6.60 -8.61 13.03
C ARG A 55 -6.99 -9.79 12.15
N SER A 56 -6.36 -10.95 12.37
CA SER A 56 -6.72 -12.21 11.73
C SER A 56 -8.15 -12.65 12.13
N SER A 57 -8.67 -13.68 11.45
CA SER A 57 -9.92 -14.34 11.84
C SER A 57 -9.89 -14.91 13.27
N THR A 58 -8.70 -15.30 13.75
CA THR A 58 -8.45 -15.76 15.13
C THR A 58 -8.08 -14.62 16.09
N ASN A 59 -8.36 -13.37 15.72
CA ASN A 59 -8.10 -12.16 16.50
C ASN A 59 -6.61 -11.89 16.82
N LEU A 60 -5.69 -12.39 15.99
CA LEU A 60 -4.25 -12.16 16.14
C LEU A 60 -3.81 -10.90 15.40
N PRO A 61 -2.96 -10.05 15.99
CA PRO A 61 -2.22 -9.01 15.27
C PRO A 61 -1.45 -9.59 14.09
N ILE A 62 -1.52 -8.94 12.94
CA ILE A 62 -0.79 -9.31 11.72
C ILE A 62 0.20 -8.21 11.40
N TYR A 63 1.48 -8.54 11.32
CA TYR A 63 2.53 -7.61 10.90
C TYR A 63 2.86 -7.86 9.43
N ILE A 64 3.02 -6.79 8.66
CA ILE A 64 3.37 -6.84 7.25
C ILE A 64 4.81 -6.39 7.09
N VAL A 65 5.63 -7.22 6.46
CA VAL A 65 6.97 -6.88 5.98
C VAL A 65 6.89 -6.63 4.48
N ASN A 66 7.21 -5.43 4.01
CA ASN A 66 7.20 -5.03 2.61
C ASN A 66 8.64 -4.96 2.05
N ALA A 67 9.02 -5.92 1.20
CA ALA A 67 10.36 -5.93 0.60
C ALA A 67 10.61 -4.74 -0.34
N ALA A 68 9.58 -4.22 -1.00
CA ALA A 68 9.70 -3.11 -1.94
C ALA A 68 10.05 -1.78 -1.25
N ALA A 69 9.77 -1.67 0.06
CA ALA A 69 10.07 -0.49 0.86
C ALA A 69 11.53 -0.39 1.33
N PHE A 70 12.35 -1.44 1.12
CA PHE A 70 13.78 -1.35 1.44
C PHE A 70 14.47 -0.31 0.55
N PRO A 71 15.25 0.62 1.13
CA PRO A 71 16.03 1.59 0.37
C PRO A 71 17.21 0.92 -0.34
N SER A 72 17.94 1.68 -1.14
CA SER A 72 19.21 1.18 -1.67
C SER A 72 20.21 0.99 -0.53
N ALA A 73 21.01 -0.07 -0.58
CA ALA A 73 22.14 -0.28 0.33
C ALA A 73 23.18 0.87 0.29
N PHE A 74 23.18 1.66 -0.79
CA PHE A 74 24.03 2.83 -0.94
C PHE A 74 23.52 4.07 -0.18
N ASP A 75 22.20 4.13 0.08
CA ASP A 75 21.55 5.29 0.68
C ASP A 75 21.49 5.19 2.21
N VAL A 76 21.39 3.95 2.73
CA VAL A 76 21.09 3.70 4.14
C VAL A 76 21.96 2.58 4.69
N ASP A 77 22.54 2.82 5.86
CA ASP A 77 23.20 1.78 6.64
C ASP A 77 22.17 0.84 7.28
N TYR A 78 22.18 -0.41 6.80
CA TYR A 78 21.26 -1.45 7.26
C TYR A 78 21.47 -1.89 8.71
N ASP A 79 22.69 -1.73 9.25
CA ASP A 79 22.98 -2.07 10.64
C ASP A 79 22.35 -1.03 11.59
N SER A 80 22.41 0.24 11.21
CA SER A 80 21.71 1.34 11.90
C SER A 80 20.19 1.28 11.74
N LEU A 81 19.68 0.78 10.60
CA LEU A 81 18.24 0.64 10.34
C LEU A 81 17.61 -0.54 11.08
N LEU A 82 18.34 -1.65 11.26
CA LEU A 82 17.79 -2.90 11.81
C LEU A 82 17.07 -2.72 13.17
N PRO A 83 17.63 -2.01 14.16
CA PRO A 83 16.94 -1.78 15.43
C PRO A 83 15.58 -1.10 15.25
N TYR A 84 15.46 -0.10 14.37
CA TYR A 84 14.21 0.59 14.10
C TYR A 84 13.15 -0.34 13.51
N VAL A 85 13.55 -1.24 12.60
CA VAL A 85 12.64 -2.24 12.03
C VAL A 85 12.17 -3.19 13.12
N LEU A 86 13.08 -3.76 13.92
CA LEU A 86 12.73 -4.73 14.97
C LEU A 86 11.87 -4.12 16.08
N ALA A 87 12.05 -2.84 16.41
CA ALA A 87 11.25 -2.13 17.40
C ALA A 87 9.76 -2.02 17.02
N ARG A 88 9.38 -2.35 15.79
CA ARG A 88 7.97 -2.35 15.34
C ARG A 88 7.25 -3.66 15.59
N LEU A 89 7.95 -4.73 15.96
CA LEU A 89 7.33 -5.98 16.41
C LEU A 89 6.66 -5.79 17.78
N PRO A 90 5.78 -6.71 18.22
CA PRO A 90 5.18 -6.65 19.55
C PRO A 90 6.24 -6.48 20.64
N SER A 91 5.93 -5.67 21.64
CA SER A 91 6.85 -5.44 22.76
C SER A 91 7.06 -6.74 23.56
N GLU A 92 8.18 -6.83 24.28
CA GLU A 92 8.44 -8.01 25.11
C GLU A 92 7.37 -8.21 26.19
N GLU A 93 6.83 -7.10 26.72
CA GLU A 93 5.72 -7.10 27.67
C GLU A 93 4.45 -7.72 27.09
N GLU A 94 4.04 -7.32 25.88
CA GLU A 94 2.88 -7.89 25.18
C GLU A 94 3.06 -9.40 24.94
N LEU A 95 4.27 -9.80 24.55
CA LEU A 95 4.61 -11.20 24.29
C LEU A 95 4.60 -12.06 25.56
N ILE A 96 5.08 -11.51 26.68
CA ILE A 96 5.07 -12.16 28.00
C ILE A 96 3.64 -12.28 28.53
N ALA A 97 2.81 -11.24 28.34
CA ALA A 97 1.38 -11.24 28.68
C ALA A 97 0.57 -12.29 27.89
N GLY A 98 1.18 -12.90 26.87
CA GLY A 98 0.65 -14.05 26.17
C GLY A 98 0.28 -13.77 24.72
N GLN A 99 0.39 -12.51 24.25
CA GLN A 99 0.02 -12.12 22.90
C GLN A 99 0.79 -12.93 21.86
N GLU A 100 0.03 -13.50 20.92
CA GLU A 100 0.55 -14.19 19.77
C GLU A 100 0.29 -13.35 18.52
N TYR A 101 1.09 -13.54 17.47
CA TYR A 101 1.02 -12.70 16.28
C TYR A 101 1.37 -13.48 15.01
N GLY A 102 0.90 -12.97 13.87
CA GLY A 102 1.26 -13.44 12.54
C GLY A 102 2.14 -12.45 11.80
N VAL A 103 2.93 -12.94 10.85
CA VAL A 103 3.70 -12.09 9.92
C VAL A 103 3.36 -12.48 8.48
N ILE A 104 3.18 -11.48 7.63
CA ILE A 104 3.10 -11.63 6.18
C ILE A 104 4.29 -10.87 5.60
N PHE A 105 5.18 -11.59 4.95
CA PHE A 105 6.31 -11.04 4.24
C PHE A 105 6.01 -11.01 2.73
N PHE A 106 5.73 -9.83 2.21
CA PHE A 106 5.66 -9.60 0.77
C PHE A 106 7.08 -9.44 0.23
N ALA A 107 7.63 -10.53 -0.32
CA ALA A 107 9.00 -10.57 -0.86
C ALA A 107 9.10 -10.04 -2.30
N GLY A 108 7.96 -9.82 -2.95
CA GLY A 108 7.83 -9.25 -4.29
C GLY A 108 7.97 -7.72 -4.32
N GLY A 109 8.04 -7.15 -5.53
CA GLY A 109 7.93 -5.70 -5.74
C GLY A 109 9.24 -4.91 -5.75
N GLN A 110 10.37 -5.50 -5.35
CA GLN A 110 11.67 -4.88 -5.64
C GLN A 110 11.91 -4.85 -7.15
N VAL A 111 12.31 -3.68 -7.67
CA VAL A 111 12.57 -3.47 -9.10
C VAL A 111 13.73 -4.37 -9.52
N GLU A 112 13.42 -5.43 -10.26
CA GLU A 112 14.40 -6.15 -11.07
C GLU A 112 14.72 -5.25 -12.28
N GLY A 113 15.72 -4.37 -12.14
CA GLY A 113 16.19 -3.57 -13.25
C GLY A 113 16.68 -4.47 -14.39
N ALA A 114 16.16 -4.27 -15.59
CA ALA A 114 16.61 -4.92 -16.83
C ALA A 114 18.01 -4.44 -17.26
N THR A 115 18.53 -3.37 -16.65
CA THR A 115 19.88 -2.86 -16.82
C THR A 115 20.61 -2.91 -15.49
N SER A 116 21.84 -3.42 -15.50
CA SER A 116 22.68 -3.71 -14.33
C SER A 116 23.12 -2.49 -13.48
N GLY A 117 22.58 -1.29 -13.73
CA GLY A 117 22.98 -0.03 -13.09
C GLY A 117 22.08 0.46 -11.95
N ASP A 118 20.76 0.25 -12.02
CA ASP A 118 19.78 0.77 -11.04
C ASP A 118 19.15 -0.36 -10.22
N LYS A 119 19.97 -1.29 -9.74
CA LYS A 119 19.52 -2.28 -8.77
C LYS A 119 19.29 -1.57 -7.44
N LYS A 120 18.03 -1.38 -7.03
CA LYS A 120 17.70 -1.22 -5.61
C LYS A 120 18.05 -2.53 -4.92
N GLU A 121 19.31 -2.67 -4.52
CA GLU A 121 19.78 -3.83 -3.77
C GLU A 121 19.21 -3.71 -2.35
N GLY A 122 18.17 -4.50 -2.09
CA GLY A 122 17.67 -4.71 -0.74
C GLY A 122 18.73 -5.34 0.17
N PRO A 123 18.40 -5.59 1.45
CA PRO A 123 19.34 -6.14 2.39
C PRO A 123 19.85 -7.53 1.94
N GLY A 124 21.16 -7.73 2.00
CA GLY A 124 21.79 -9.01 1.71
C GLY A 124 21.37 -10.10 2.71
N LEU A 125 21.65 -11.38 2.37
CA LEU A 125 21.27 -12.54 3.21
C LEU A 125 21.76 -12.43 4.66
N GLY A 126 22.96 -11.89 4.88
CA GLY A 126 23.53 -11.72 6.22
C GLY A 126 22.69 -10.82 7.13
N TRP A 127 22.04 -9.80 6.57
CA TRP A 127 21.17 -8.90 7.34
C TRP A 127 19.93 -9.63 7.87
N TRP A 128 19.32 -10.51 7.08
CA TRP A 128 18.19 -11.33 7.52
C TRP A 128 18.58 -12.32 8.61
N VAL A 129 19.78 -12.90 8.52
CA VAL A 129 20.35 -13.75 9.57
C VAL A 129 20.57 -12.95 10.85
N LEU A 130 21.15 -11.75 10.74
CA LEU A 130 21.36 -10.85 11.88
C LEU A 130 20.02 -10.43 12.51
N ALA A 131 19.02 -10.09 11.69
CA ALA A 131 17.68 -9.75 12.15
C ALA A 131 17.07 -10.90 12.97
N TYR A 132 17.12 -12.13 12.47
CA TYR A 132 16.63 -13.31 13.20
C TYR A 132 17.39 -13.54 14.51
N GLN A 133 18.72 -13.39 14.52
CA GLN A 133 19.54 -13.55 15.71
C GLN A 133 19.21 -12.51 16.79
N LYS A 134 18.86 -11.28 16.39
CA LYS A 134 18.47 -10.18 17.28
C LYS A 134 17.04 -10.31 17.83
N LEU A 135 16.16 -11.09 17.21
CA LEU A 135 14.81 -11.33 17.77
C LEU A 135 14.89 -11.97 19.15
N SER A 136 14.10 -11.51 20.13
CA SER A 136 14.07 -12.16 21.44
C SER A 136 13.52 -13.59 21.34
N ARG A 137 13.78 -14.40 22.38
CA ARG A 137 13.20 -15.75 22.49
C ARG A 137 11.67 -15.70 22.48
N ALA A 138 11.07 -14.70 23.13
CA ALA A 138 9.63 -14.51 23.19
C ALA A 138 9.05 -14.24 21.79
N THR A 139 9.66 -13.33 21.03
CA THR A 139 9.25 -12.98 19.65
C THR A 139 9.23 -14.22 18.76
N ARG A 140 10.31 -15.02 18.77
CA ARG A 140 10.38 -16.27 17.97
C ARG A 140 9.36 -17.32 18.43
N LYS A 141 9.10 -17.42 19.73
CA LYS A 141 8.18 -18.41 20.31
C LYS A 141 6.72 -18.09 19.99
N LYS A 142 6.32 -16.83 20.13
CA LYS A 142 4.93 -16.33 20.01
C LYS A 142 4.45 -16.04 18.58
N LEU A 143 5.35 -16.05 17.60
CA LEU A 143 4.97 -16.07 16.19
C LEU A 143 4.14 -17.31 15.88
N GLN A 144 2.94 -17.17 15.31
CA GLN A 144 2.09 -18.31 14.92
C GLN A 144 2.40 -18.80 13.52
N ARG A 145 2.39 -17.89 12.54
CA ARG A 145 2.75 -18.18 11.14
C ARG A 145 3.53 -17.02 10.50
N LEU A 146 4.41 -17.38 9.57
CA LEU A 146 5.10 -16.47 8.66
C LEU A 146 4.73 -16.85 7.22
N HIS A 147 3.87 -16.06 6.60
CA HIS A 147 3.54 -16.23 5.18
C HIS A 147 4.56 -15.46 4.34
N ILE A 148 5.31 -16.14 3.49
CA ILE A 148 6.24 -15.54 2.54
C ILE A 148 5.57 -15.54 1.18
N VAL A 149 5.17 -14.36 0.73
CA VAL A 149 4.42 -14.14 -0.51
C VAL A 149 5.40 -13.69 -1.60
N HIS A 150 5.25 -14.24 -2.81
CA HIS A 150 6.14 -14.01 -3.95
C HIS A 150 7.60 -14.41 -3.65
N PRO A 151 7.87 -15.65 -3.17
CA PRO A 151 9.20 -16.06 -2.79
C PRO A 151 10.16 -16.02 -3.99
N ARG A 152 11.16 -15.14 -3.92
CA ARG A 152 12.26 -15.09 -4.88
C ARG A 152 13.31 -16.17 -4.58
N THR A 153 14.19 -16.46 -5.53
CA THR A 153 15.24 -17.48 -5.37
C THR A 153 16.09 -17.24 -4.12
N TRP A 154 16.44 -15.99 -3.82
CA TRP A 154 17.20 -15.63 -2.63
C TRP A 154 16.47 -15.97 -1.32
N VAL A 155 15.13 -15.92 -1.31
CA VAL A 155 14.33 -16.28 -0.12
C VAL A 155 14.38 -17.78 0.13
N ARG A 156 14.39 -18.58 -0.94
CA ARG A 156 14.57 -20.03 -0.83
C ARG A 156 15.97 -20.37 -0.29
N VAL A 157 17.00 -19.67 -0.79
CA VAL A 157 18.37 -19.78 -0.27
C VAL A 157 18.44 -19.35 1.20
N LEU A 158 17.79 -18.24 1.57
CA LEU A 158 17.73 -17.76 2.95
C LEU A 158 17.13 -18.81 3.88
N VAL A 159 16.01 -19.43 3.49
CA VAL A 159 15.39 -20.50 4.28
C VAL A 159 16.30 -21.73 4.38
N GLY A 160 17.10 -22.02 3.35
CA GLY A 160 18.14 -23.06 3.38
C GLY A 160 19.26 -22.75 4.38
N VAL A 161 19.80 -21.53 4.36
CA VAL A 161 20.80 -21.03 5.32
C VAL A 161 20.24 -21.02 6.74
N PHE A 162 18.96 -20.65 6.89
CA PHE A 162 18.23 -20.78 8.15
C PHE A 162 18.11 -22.22 8.63
N GLY A 163 18.29 -23.25 7.79
CA GLY A 163 18.33 -24.63 8.23
C GLY A 163 19.38 -24.91 9.32
N THR A 164 20.46 -24.13 9.40
CA THR A 164 21.51 -24.27 10.42
C THR A 164 21.36 -23.30 11.60
N VAL A 165 20.68 -22.17 11.40
CA VAL A 165 20.56 -21.07 12.39
C VAL A 165 19.18 -21.03 13.06
N VAL A 166 18.14 -21.45 12.35
CA VAL A 166 16.74 -21.37 12.77
C VAL A 166 16.29 -22.70 13.33
N SER A 167 15.59 -22.65 14.47
CA SER A 167 15.08 -23.87 15.09
C SER A 167 14.09 -24.61 14.17
N PRO A 168 14.07 -25.96 14.16
CA PRO A 168 13.08 -26.74 13.40
C PRO A 168 11.62 -26.34 13.71
N LYS A 169 11.36 -25.93 14.97
CA LYS A 169 10.05 -25.43 15.40
C LYS A 169 9.65 -24.15 14.70
N PHE A 170 10.57 -23.21 14.49
CA PHE A 170 10.30 -21.97 13.78
C PHE A 170 10.15 -22.21 12.28
N ARG A 171 10.96 -23.09 11.68
CA ARG A 171 10.86 -23.44 10.26
C ARG A 171 9.46 -23.95 9.89
N ARG A 172 8.83 -24.75 10.77
CA ARG A 172 7.44 -25.23 10.58
C ARG A 172 6.38 -24.12 10.54
N LYS A 173 6.70 -22.90 10.98
CA LYS A 173 5.80 -21.74 10.94
C LYS A 173 5.85 -21.01 9.59
N ILE A 174 6.84 -21.31 8.74
CA ILE A 174 7.06 -20.63 7.46
C ILE A 174 6.19 -21.31 6.39
N MET A 175 5.36 -20.51 5.71
CA MET A 175 4.58 -20.97 4.56
C MET A 175 4.91 -20.10 3.34
N HIS A 176 5.29 -20.74 2.24
CA HIS A 176 5.57 -20.04 0.98
C HIS A 176 4.32 -20.01 0.11
N VAL A 177 4.03 -18.84 -0.46
CA VAL A 177 2.86 -18.62 -1.28
C VAL A 177 3.28 -17.82 -2.52
N ASN A 178 2.92 -18.31 -3.70
CA ASN A 178 3.44 -17.76 -4.96
C ASN A 178 2.67 -16.52 -5.48
N SER A 179 1.46 -16.25 -5.00
CA SER A 179 0.61 -15.14 -5.44
C SER A 179 -0.35 -14.68 -4.34
N LEU A 180 -1.00 -13.54 -4.53
CA LEU A 180 -2.05 -13.06 -3.63
C LEU A 180 -3.29 -13.97 -3.65
N SER A 181 -3.62 -14.58 -4.79
CA SER A 181 -4.68 -15.60 -4.87
C SER A 181 -4.36 -16.83 -4.01
N GLY A 182 -3.09 -17.28 -4.04
CA GLY A 182 -2.63 -18.34 -3.15
C GLY A 182 -2.70 -17.94 -1.67
N LEU A 183 -2.50 -16.65 -1.37
CA LEU A 183 -2.58 -16.15 0.00
C LEU A 183 -4.02 -16.14 0.50
N ALA A 184 -4.96 -15.80 -0.39
CA ALA A 184 -6.39 -15.80 -0.10
C ALA A 184 -6.90 -17.16 0.37
N ILE A 185 -6.30 -18.28 -0.04
CA ILE A 185 -6.65 -19.62 0.45
C ILE A 185 -6.45 -19.74 1.98
N HIS A 186 -5.51 -18.98 2.55
CA HIS A 186 -5.13 -19.10 3.95
C HIS A 186 -5.67 -17.98 4.85
N LEU A 187 -5.95 -16.81 4.30
CA LEU A 187 -6.37 -15.64 5.08
C LEU A 187 -7.15 -14.63 4.24
N PRO A 188 -8.04 -13.83 4.87
CA PRO A 188 -8.85 -12.84 4.19
C PRO A 188 -8.01 -11.67 3.66
N ILE A 189 -7.54 -11.74 2.40
CA ILE A 189 -6.64 -10.71 1.83
C ILE A 189 -7.31 -9.35 1.69
N GLU A 190 -8.64 -9.32 1.58
CA GLU A 190 -9.43 -8.08 1.53
C GLU A 190 -9.29 -7.27 2.82
N LYS A 191 -8.93 -7.91 3.95
CA LYS A 191 -8.69 -7.23 5.24
C LYS A 191 -7.24 -6.78 5.44
N LEU A 192 -6.37 -6.97 4.45
CA LEU A 192 -4.96 -6.57 4.52
C LEU A 192 -4.73 -5.17 3.94
N LEU A 193 -3.79 -4.44 4.53
CA LEU A 193 -3.22 -3.23 3.95
C LEU A 193 -2.07 -3.62 3.02
N ILE A 194 -2.41 -3.96 1.77
CA ILE A 194 -1.46 -4.43 0.76
C ILE A 194 -0.85 -3.22 0.02
N PRO A 195 0.50 -3.09 -0.02
CA PRO A 195 1.15 -2.00 -0.73
C PRO A 195 0.94 -2.07 -2.26
N PRO A 196 0.89 -0.91 -2.96
CA PRO A 196 0.80 -0.85 -4.41
C PRO A 196 1.84 -1.69 -5.17
N ALA A 197 3.09 -1.71 -4.67
CA ALA A 197 4.19 -2.47 -5.28
C ALA A 197 3.92 -3.98 -5.30
N VAL A 198 3.20 -4.51 -4.30
CA VAL A 198 2.84 -5.92 -4.21
C VAL A 198 1.81 -6.27 -5.28
N TYR A 199 0.80 -5.41 -5.51
CA TYR A 199 -0.15 -5.60 -6.60
C TYR A 199 0.49 -5.57 -7.98
N LEU A 200 1.43 -4.63 -8.20
CA LEU A 200 2.17 -4.55 -9.46
C LEU A 200 3.02 -5.79 -9.70
N HIS A 201 3.62 -6.36 -8.64
CA HIS A 201 4.39 -7.59 -8.75
C HIS A 201 3.48 -8.80 -9.01
N ASP A 202 2.38 -8.92 -8.27
CA ASP A 202 1.43 -10.01 -8.44
C ASP A 202 0.84 -10.05 -9.86
N ARG A 203 0.58 -8.87 -10.45
CA ARG A 203 0.11 -8.76 -11.84
C ARG A 203 1.08 -9.35 -12.88
N LYS A 204 2.38 -9.41 -12.58
CA LYS A 204 3.37 -10.05 -13.46
C LYS A 204 3.28 -11.57 -13.44
N ILE A 205 2.65 -12.13 -12.39
CA ILE A 205 2.55 -13.57 -12.15
C ILE A 205 1.18 -14.08 -12.58
N ALA A 206 0.11 -13.34 -12.26
CA ALA A 206 -1.26 -13.71 -12.57
C ALA A 206 -2.04 -12.51 -13.12
N PRO A 207 -2.98 -12.74 -14.06
CA PRO A 207 -3.77 -11.66 -14.65
C PRO A 207 -4.80 -11.07 -13.70
N GLU A 208 -5.33 -11.83 -12.73
CA GLU A 208 -6.32 -11.38 -11.74
C GLU A 208 -6.08 -12.08 -10.40
N ILE A 209 -6.49 -11.43 -9.31
CA ILE A 209 -6.45 -12.00 -7.97
C ILE A 209 -7.78 -12.69 -7.68
N ASP A 210 -7.77 -14.02 -7.73
CA ASP A 210 -8.94 -14.84 -7.43
C ASP A 210 -9.05 -15.11 -5.92
N ILE A 211 -10.26 -15.01 -5.39
CA ILE A 211 -10.54 -15.19 -3.95
C ILE A 211 -11.64 -16.25 -3.80
N PRO A 212 -11.33 -17.40 -3.16
CA PRO A 212 -12.22 -18.56 -3.16
C PRO A 212 -13.53 -18.35 -2.37
N TYR A 213 -13.59 -17.36 -1.48
CA TYR A 213 -14.74 -17.07 -0.62
C TYR A 213 -15.42 -15.73 -0.92
N ALA A 214 -14.89 -14.93 -1.86
CA ALA A 214 -15.53 -13.67 -2.24
C ALA A 214 -16.74 -13.98 -3.12
N GLY A 215 -17.94 -13.79 -2.56
CA GLY A 215 -19.18 -14.06 -3.29
C GLY A 215 -19.25 -13.26 -4.60
N ALA A 216 -19.53 -13.97 -5.70
CA ALA A 216 -19.55 -13.51 -7.08
C ALA A 216 -20.57 -12.39 -7.43
N GLY A 217 -21.02 -11.58 -6.47
CA GLY A 217 -22.12 -10.63 -6.63
C GLY A 217 -21.89 -9.22 -6.09
N ARG A 218 -20.71 -8.90 -5.51
CA ARG A 218 -20.44 -7.59 -4.88
C ARG A 218 -19.39 -6.76 -5.62
N ARG A 219 -19.37 -6.83 -6.95
CA ARG A 219 -18.48 -5.97 -7.77
C ARG A 219 -18.84 -4.50 -7.55
N ALA A 220 -17.83 -3.66 -7.44
CA ALA A 220 -17.98 -2.21 -7.32
C ALA A 220 -18.15 -1.55 -8.70
N PHE A 221 -17.52 -2.15 -9.72
CA PHE A 221 -17.58 -1.73 -11.12
C PHE A 221 -18.46 -2.69 -11.92
N GLY A 222 -19.21 -2.19 -12.91
CA GLY A 222 -20.10 -3.02 -13.74
C GLY A 222 -21.23 -3.72 -12.96
N ALA A 223 -21.53 -3.23 -11.76
CA ALA A 223 -22.59 -3.77 -10.90
C ALA A 223 -23.96 -3.63 -11.59
N ARG A 224 -24.84 -4.62 -11.40
CA ARG A 224 -26.22 -4.54 -11.91
C ARG A 224 -27.02 -3.43 -11.24
N ASN A 225 -26.80 -3.24 -9.94
CA ASN A 225 -27.32 -2.08 -9.22
C ASN A 225 -26.12 -1.18 -8.83
N PRO A 226 -25.79 -0.15 -9.64
CA PRO A 226 -24.61 0.68 -9.42
C PRO A 226 -24.74 1.57 -8.17
N LEU A 227 -25.95 1.92 -7.78
CA LEU A 227 -26.23 2.77 -6.63
C LEU A 227 -26.84 1.94 -5.48
N PRO A 228 -26.04 1.50 -4.51
CA PRO A 228 -26.55 0.72 -3.39
C PRO A 228 -27.45 1.57 -2.49
N ARG A 229 -28.41 0.92 -1.81
CA ARG A 229 -29.20 1.54 -0.75
C ARG A 229 -28.48 1.42 0.59
N SER A 230 -28.64 2.44 1.42
CA SER A 230 -28.17 2.41 2.79
C SER A 230 -28.98 1.41 3.61
N LEU A 231 -28.31 0.59 4.43
CA LEU A 231 -28.99 -0.36 5.31
C LEU A 231 -29.73 0.35 6.46
N GLU A 232 -29.23 1.52 6.88
CA GLU A 232 -29.78 2.28 8.00
C GLU A 232 -30.96 3.15 7.58
N THR A 233 -30.81 3.87 6.46
CA THR A 233 -31.80 4.88 6.01
C THR A 233 -32.67 4.41 4.85
N GLY A 234 -32.35 3.26 4.22
CA GLY A 234 -33.02 2.79 3.00
C GLY A 234 -32.77 3.65 1.75
N THR A 235 -32.16 4.84 1.91
CA THR A 235 -31.92 5.79 0.82
C THR A 235 -30.80 5.33 -0.09
N THR A 236 -30.95 5.63 -1.39
CA THR A 236 -29.89 5.43 -2.37
C THR A 236 -28.66 6.25 -2.00
N ARG A 237 -27.48 5.65 -2.09
CA ARG A 237 -26.20 6.32 -1.82
C ARG A 237 -25.18 5.97 -2.89
N LEU A 238 -24.16 6.82 -3.00
CA LEU A 238 -23.01 6.51 -3.84
C LEU A 238 -22.30 5.24 -3.35
N PRO A 239 -21.80 4.38 -4.27
CA PRO A 239 -20.96 3.25 -3.90
C PRO A 239 -19.68 3.70 -3.23
N ARG A 240 -19.03 2.80 -2.49
CA ARG A 240 -17.84 3.10 -1.68
C ARG A 240 -16.72 3.75 -2.51
N VAL A 241 -16.47 3.25 -3.71
CA VAL A 241 -15.43 3.79 -4.60
C VAL A 241 -15.66 5.28 -4.90
N LEU A 242 -16.90 5.66 -5.24
CA LEU A 242 -17.23 7.06 -5.50
C LEU A 242 -17.14 7.88 -4.22
N ARG A 243 -17.72 7.40 -3.10
CA ARG A 243 -17.64 8.12 -1.82
C ARG A 243 -16.21 8.45 -1.42
N GLU A 244 -15.32 7.46 -1.43
CA GLU A 244 -13.94 7.67 -1.01
C GLU A 244 -13.19 8.58 -1.98
N THR A 245 -13.31 8.32 -3.28
CA THR A 245 -12.59 9.10 -4.30
C THR A 245 -13.09 10.54 -4.35
N THR A 246 -14.41 10.79 -4.34
CA THR A 246 -14.94 12.17 -4.37
C THR A 246 -14.63 12.92 -3.08
N SER A 247 -14.77 12.29 -1.90
CA SER A 247 -14.41 12.93 -0.63
C SER A 247 -12.92 13.29 -0.57
N PHE A 248 -12.05 12.46 -1.15
CA PHE A 248 -10.63 12.77 -1.26
C PHE A 248 -10.35 13.92 -2.24
N LEU A 249 -10.94 13.87 -3.45
CA LEU A 249 -10.73 14.89 -4.49
C LEU A 249 -11.23 16.28 -4.07
N LEU A 250 -12.28 16.34 -3.25
CA LEU A 250 -12.86 17.59 -2.74
C LEU A 250 -12.07 18.22 -1.58
N MET A 251 -10.97 17.61 -1.12
CA MET A 251 -10.08 18.23 -0.15
C MET A 251 -9.35 19.45 -0.77
N ASP A 252 -9.11 20.50 0.04
CA ASP A 252 -8.54 21.77 -0.44
C ASP A 252 -7.22 21.64 -1.21
N SER A 253 -6.36 20.71 -0.79
CA SER A 253 -5.10 20.45 -1.50
C SER A 253 -5.28 19.60 -2.76
N CYS A 254 -6.25 18.69 -2.78
CA CYS A 254 -6.50 17.80 -3.91
C CYS A 254 -7.22 18.50 -5.07
N VAL A 255 -8.19 19.37 -4.77
CA VAL A 255 -8.98 20.07 -5.79
C VAL A 255 -8.13 21.05 -6.62
N LYS A 256 -7.03 21.55 -6.03
CA LYS A 256 -6.08 22.47 -6.67
C LYS A 256 -5.00 21.76 -7.48
N MET A 257 -4.98 20.42 -7.50
CA MET A 257 -3.97 19.66 -8.24
C MET A 257 -4.12 19.85 -9.75
N GLU A 258 -3.04 20.25 -10.39
CA GLU A 258 -2.98 20.46 -11.84
C GLU A 258 -3.34 19.17 -12.59
N GLY A 259 -4.22 19.28 -13.59
CA GLY A 259 -4.54 18.15 -14.46
C GLY A 259 -5.40 17.06 -13.81
N ILE A 260 -6.11 17.36 -12.72
CA ILE A 260 -7.21 16.52 -12.21
C ILE A 260 -8.17 16.16 -13.37
N PHE A 261 -8.58 14.88 -13.44
CA PHE A 261 -9.34 14.28 -14.55
C PHE A 261 -8.67 14.27 -15.94
N ARG A 262 -7.52 14.93 -16.14
CA ARG A 262 -6.78 14.97 -17.42
C ARG A 262 -5.56 14.05 -17.44
N VAL A 263 -4.72 14.09 -16.41
CA VAL A 263 -3.49 13.30 -16.33
C VAL A 263 -3.84 11.85 -15.98
N PRO A 264 -3.41 10.85 -16.79
CA PRO A 264 -3.67 9.45 -16.50
C PRO A 264 -2.74 8.93 -15.39
N PRO A 265 -3.22 8.07 -14.48
CA PRO A 265 -2.38 7.38 -13.52
C PRO A 265 -1.68 6.16 -14.17
N HIS A 266 -0.88 5.44 -13.39
CA HIS A 266 -0.32 4.15 -13.81
C HIS A 266 -1.45 3.15 -14.15
N SER A 267 -1.57 2.80 -15.42
CA SER A 267 -2.70 2.01 -15.96
C SER A 267 -2.86 0.63 -15.30
N VAL A 268 -1.77 -0.11 -15.16
CA VAL A 268 -1.77 -1.43 -14.51
C VAL A 268 -2.24 -1.33 -13.05
N LEU A 269 -1.71 -0.36 -12.29
CA LEU A 269 -2.12 -0.15 -10.90
C LEU A 269 -3.59 0.26 -10.81
N ALA A 270 -4.09 1.09 -11.73
CA ALA A 270 -5.52 1.45 -11.77
C ALA A 270 -6.41 0.21 -11.93
N GLY A 271 -6.02 -0.75 -12.78
CA GLY A 271 -6.68 -2.05 -12.88
C GLY A 271 -6.64 -2.85 -11.56
N CYS A 272 -5.48 -2.89 -10.90
CA CYS A 272 -5.35 -3.56 -9.60
C CYS A 272 -6.23 -2.94 -8.51
N VAL A 273 -6.37 -1.60 -8.48
CA VAL A 273 -7.22 -0.90 -7.48
C VAL A 273 -8.70 -1.06 -7.80
N LYS A 274 -9.07 -1.06 -9.09
CA LYS A 274 -10.42 -1.42 -9.52
C LYS A 274 -10.81 -2.80 -8.99
N GLU A 275 -9.98 -3.81 -9.27
CA GLU A 275 -10.17 -5.16 -8.75
C GLU A 275 -10.18 -5.20 -7.22
N ALA A 276 -9.44 -4.29 -6.55
CA ALA A 276 -9.47 -4.14 -5.10
C ALA A 276 -10.85 -3.75 -4.58
N TYR A 277 -11.49 -2.78 -5.22
CA TYR A 277 -12.87 -2.46 -4.89
C TYR A 277 -13.84 -3.59 -5.23
N ASP A 278 -13.67 -4.27 -6.37
CA ASP A 278 -14.53 -5.39 -6.78
C ASP A 278 -14.48 -6.56 -5.78
N ARG A 279 -13.32 -6.83 -5.17
CA ARG A 279 -13.18 -7.83 -4.10
C ARG A 279 -13.50 -7.32 -2.69
N GLY A 280 -13.91 -6.05 -2.55
CA GLY A 280 -14.22 -5.47 -1.25
C GLY A 280 -13.00 -5.20 -0.36
N GLN A 281 -11.84 -4.91 -0.94
CA GLN A 281 -10.60 -4.57 -0.22
C GLN A 281 -10.86 -3.47 0.80
N GLN A 282 -10.74 -3.78 2.08
CA GLN A 282 -11.08 -2.89 3.19
C GLN A 282 -10.14 -1.67 3.24
N TRP A 283 -8.85 -1.87 3.02
CA TRP A 283 -7.85 -0.81 3.19
C TRP A 283 -7.35 -0.28 1.84
N VAL A 284 -7.87 0.87 1.44
CA VAL A 284 -7.41 1.66 0.29
C VAL A 284 -7.02 3.03 0.82
N VAL A 285 -5.73 3.36 0.77
CA VAL A 285 -5.20 4.58 1.38
C VAL A 285 -4.99 5.64 0.31
N TRP A 286 -5.80 6.69 0.36
CA TRP A 286 -5.64 7.87 -0.46
C TRP A 286 -4.74 8.87 0.25
N LYS A 287 -3.68 9.34 -0.41
CA LYS A 287 -2.75 10.30 0.18
C LYS A 287 -2.13 11.19 -0.89
N GLU A 288 -2.11 12.49 -0.64
CA GLU A 288 -1.47 13.48 -1.52
C GLU A 288 -0.66 14.50 -0.72
N LYS A 289 0.35 15.09 -1.37
CA LYS A 289 1.09 16.22 -0.80
C LYS A 289 0.14 17.41 -0.62
N GLY A 290 0.18 18.04 0.55
CA GLY A 290 -0.51 19.31 0.77
C GLY A 290 0.07 20.42 -0.10
N THR A 291 -0.77 21.39 -0.42
CA THR A 291 -0.44 22.57 -1.23
C THR A 291 0.34 23.63 -0.45
N ASP A 292 0.24 23.65 0.89
CA ASP A 292 0.99 24.57 1.75
C ASP A 292 2.36 23.96 2.15
N PRO A 293 3.49 24.50 1.65
CA PRO A 293 4.82 24.04 2.01
C PRO A 293 5.16 24.24 3.50
N ARG A 294 4.47 25.19 4.17
CA ARG A 294 4.72 25.56 5.57
C ARG A 294 4.07 24.60 6.55
N GLN A 295 2.97 23.94 6.16
CA GLN A 295 2.20 23.09 7.07
C GLN A 295 2.50 21.60 6.97
N ARG A 296 3.24 21.10 5.96
CA ARG A 296 3.56 19.66 5.77
C ARG A 296 2.37 18.71 6.09
N ARG A 297 1.14 19.17 5.87
CA ARG A 297 -0.07 18.38 6.10
C ARG A 297 -0.37 17.63 4.81
N PHE A 298 -0.50 16.31 4.92
CA PHE A 298 -0.95 15.48 3.81
C PHE A 298 -2.48 15.51 3.79
N ALA A 299 -3.06 15.61 2.59
CA ALA A 299 -4.45 15.18 2.43
C ALA A 299 -4.47 13.66 2.44
N SER A 300 -5.33 13.07 3.27
CA SER A 300 -5.46 11.63 3.34
C SER A 300 -6.90 11.22 3.63
N MET A 301 -7.35 10.17 2.96
CA MET A 301 -8.69 9.61 3.12
C MET A 301 -8.59 8.09 3.18
N VAL A 302 -9.23 7.49 4.19
CA VAL A 302 -9.37 6.04 4.30
C VAL A 302 -10.71 5.72 4.95
N GLN A 303 -11.50 4.80 4.38
CA GLN A 303 -12.70 4.26 4.99
C GLN A 303 -12.66 2.73 5.01
N PRO A 304 -13.01 2.05 6.12
CA PRO A 304 -13.51 2.61 7.38
C PRO A 304 -12.35 2.98 8.32
N GLY A 305 -11.94 4.26 8.36
CA GLY A 305 -11.00 4.86 9.33
C GLY A 305 -9.80 4.00 9.80
N ILE A 306 -8.59 4.38 9.42
CA ILE A 306 -7.35 3.82 10.01
C ILE A 306 -6.83 4.79 11.08
N ASP A 307 -6.12 4.27 12.08
CA ASP A 307 -5.35 5.09 13.03
C ASP A 307 -4.52 6.16 12.28
N GLU A 308 -4.72 7.43 12.63
CA GLU A 308 -4.01 8.56 12.03
C GLU A 308 -2.49 8.39 12.10
N LYS A 309 -1.97 7.77 13.16
CA LYS A 309 -0.53 7.51 13.31
C LYS A 309 -0.02 6.63 12.18
N LEU A 310 -0.74 5.55 11.86
CA LEU A 310 -0.39 4.66 10.76
C LEU A 310 -0.50 5.38 9.41
N ILE A 311 -1.55 6.18 9.20
CA ILE A 311 -1.71 6.96 7.95
C ILE A 311 -0.55 7.95 7.75
N ARG A 312 -0.08 8.60 8.83
CA ARG A 312 1.06 9.53 8.77
C ARG A 312 2.35 8.82 8.36
N GLU A 313 2.56 7.61 8.88
CA GLU A 313 3.74 6.77 8.58
C GLU A 313 3.76 6.21 7.15
N ILE A 314 2.60 5.97 6.52
CA ILE A 314 2.51 5.49 5.13
C ILE A 314 3.13 6.51 4.18
N ARG A 315 4.12 6.10 3.38
CA ARG A 315 4.73 6.97 2.35
C ARG A 315 3.77 7.20 1.19
N LEU A 316 3.99 8.29 0.46
CA LEU A 316 3.17 8.64 -0.71
C LEU A 316 3.24 7.56 -1.81
N GLU A 317 4.40 6.95 -2.00
CA GLU A 317 4.61 5.85 -2.95
C GLU A 317 3.87 4.56 -2.58
N ASP A 318 3.50 4.41 -1.31
CA ASP A 318 2.73 3.27 -0.80
C ASP A 318 1.22 3.58 -0.69
N ALA A 319 0.79 4.73 -1.21
CA ALA A 319 -0.60 5.19 -1.22
C ALA A 319 -1.07 5.58 -2.64
N TYR A 320 -2.36 5.91 -2.78
CA TYR A 320 -2.96 6.30 -4.04
C TYR A 320 -3.21 7.81 -4.09
N GLY A 321 -2.70 8.48 -5.13
CA GLY A 321 -2.78 9.94 -5.30
C GLY A 321 -4.01 10.42 -6.06
N VAL A 322 -4.07 11.75 -6.28
CA VAL A 322 -5.25 12.44 -6.85
C VAL A 322 -5.61 11.95 -8.26
N HIS A 323 -4.62 11.75 -9.14
CA HIS A 323 -4.88 11.25 -10.49
C HIS A 323 -5.43 9.83 -10.52
N MET A 324 -5.06 8.98 -9.55
CA MET A 324 -5.62 7.65 -9.40
C MET A 324 -7.09 7.73 -9.03
N ALA A 325 -7.44 8.55 -8.02
CA ALA A 325 -8.82 8.75 -7.60
C ALA A 325 -9.70 9.27 -8.75
N ALA A 326 -9.25 10.33 -9.44
CA ALA A 326 -9.95 10.91 -10.59
C ALA A 326 -10.15 9.88 -11.72
N SER A 327 -9.16 9.02 -11.98
CA SER A 327 -9.29 7.97 -13.00
C SER A 327 -10.29 6.89 -12.60
N LEU A 328 -10.36 6.49 -11.32
CA LEU A 328 -11.33 5.51 -10.86
C LEU A 328 -12.76 6.04 -10.95
N VAL A 329 -12.98 7.34 -10.66
CA VAL A 329 -14.28 7.99 -10.86
C VAL A 329 -14.71 7.86 -12.32
N LYS A 330 -13.85 8.24 -13.27
CA LYS A 330 -14.14 8.11 -14.71
C LYS A 330 -14.38 6.66 -15.13
N MET A 331 -13.54 5.74 -14.63
CA MET A 331 -13.64 4.32 -14.92
C MET A 331 -14.97 3.75 -14.44
N TRP A 332 -15.45 4.18 -13.27
CA TRP A 332 -16.71 3.73 -12.71
C TRP A 332 -17.90 4.12 -13.61
N TYR A 333 -17.98 5.39 -14.02
CA TYR A 333 -19.04 5.85 -14.94
C TYR A 333 -18.98 5.16 -16.30
N ARG A 334 -17.76 4.94 -16.84
CA ARG A 334 -17.57 4.28 -18.14
C ARG A 334 -18.00 2.81 -18.13
N GLU A 335 -17.90 2.13 -16.99
CA GLU A 335 -18.22 0.70 -16.88
C GLU A 335 -19.62 0.44 -16.35
N LEU A 336 -20.47 1.46 -16.23
CA LEU A 336 -21.88 1.24 -15.98
C LEU A 336 -22.49 0.42 -17.13
N ARG A 337 -23.42 -0.48 -16.77
CA ARG A 337 -24.14 -1.29 -17.77
C ARG A 337 -25.05 -0.42 -18.62
N ASP A 338 -25.71 0.52 -17.94
CA ASP A 338 -26.57 1.53 -18.52
C ASP A 338 -25.93 2.89 -18.24
N PRO A 339 -25.88 3.81 -19.20
CA PRO A 339 -25.28 5.13 -18.99
C PRO A 339 -26.01 5.86 -17.85
N ILE A 340 -25.25 6.65 -17.08
CA ILE A 340 -25.83 7.40 -15.94
C ILE A 340 -26.90 8.41 -16.41
N LEU A 341 -26.76 8.91 -17.65
CA LEU A 341 -27.76 9.71 -18.34
C LEU A 341 -28.52 8.76 -19.28
N PRO A 342 -29.84 8.56 -19.09
CA PRO A 342 -30.66 7.73 -19.95
C PRO A 342 -30.56 8.13 -21.42
N GLU A 343 -30.60 7.17 -22.34
CA GLU A 343 -30.48 7.44 -23.79
C GLU A 343 -31.57 8.39 -24.32
N GLU A 344 -32.76 8.35 -23.70
CA GLU A 344 -33.89 9.22 -24.01
C GLU A 344 -33.54 10.71 -23.89
N SER A 345 -32.57 11.05 -23.03
CA SER A 345 -32.12 12.43 -22.83
C SER A 345 -31.15 12.95 -23.90
N TYR A 346 -30.58 12.07 -24.73
CA TYR A 346 -29.45 12.44 -25.61
C TYR A 346 -29.84 13.43 -26.69
N ARG A 347 -31.10 13.37 -27.15
CA ARG A 347 -31.62 14.34 -28.10
C ARG A 347 -31.62 15.74 -27.50
N HIS A 348 -32.19 15.89 -26.31
CA HIS A 348 -32.25 17.16 -25.59
C HIS A 348 -30.85 17.70 -25.29
N LEU A 349 -29.94 16.85 -24.81
CA LEU A 349 -28.54 17.24 -24.56
C LEU A 349 -27.83 17.73 -25.82
N ARG A 350 -28.05 17.11 -26.98
CA ARG A 350 -27.45 17.57 -28.24
C ARG A 350 -28.02 18.88 -28.73
N GLU A 351 -29.32 19.10 -28.55
CA GLU A 351 -29.99 20.36 -28.91
C GLU A 351 -29.53 21.50 -27.99
N HIS A 352 -29.35 21.25 -26.70
CA HIS A 352 -28.96 22.26 -25.71
C HIS A 352 -27.44 22.56 -25.72
N PHE A 353 -26.60 21.55 -25.97
CA PHE A 353 -25.13 21.68 -26.00
C PHE A 353 -24.55 21.47 -27.41
N GLU A 354 -25.24 21.97 -28.44
CA GLU A 354 -24.89 21.74 -29.85
C GLU A 354 -23.51 22.27 -30.23
N ASP A 355 -23.12 23.43 -29.72
CA ASP A 355 -21.82 24.05 -30.01
C ASP A 355 -20.72 23.54 -29.06
N PRO A 356 -19.77 22.71 -29.53
CA PRO A 356 -18.67 22.20 -28.70
C PRO A 356 -17.68 23.29 -28.25
N ARG A 357 -17.75 24.49 -28.82
CA ARG A 357 -16.92 25.64 -28.42
C ARG A 357 -17.63 26.57 -27.43
N ALA A 358 -18.95 26.42 -27.27
CA ALA A 358 -19.69 27.19 -26.28
C ALA A 358 -19.30 26.75 -24.87
N PRO A 359 -18.98 27.67 -23.96
CA PRO A 359 -18.68 27.32 -22.58
C PRO A 359 -19.96 26.86 -21.88
N VAL A 360 -19.90 25.67 -21.26
CA VAL A 360 -20.97 25.18 -20.37
C VAL A 360 -20.95 26.02 -19.10
N LYS A 361 -22.07 26.68 -18.77
CA LYS A 361 -22.19 27.50 -17.57
C LYS A 361 -22.56 26.66 -16.36
N SER A 362 -22.37 27.21 -15.17
CA SER A 362 -22.80 26.57 -13.93
C SER A 362 -24.32 26.41 -13.85
N GLU A 363 -25.08 27.36 -14.39
CA GLU A 363 -26.55 27.28 -14.43
C GLU A 363 -27.00 26.07 -15.25
N ASP A 364 -26.48 25.90 -16.47
CA ASP A 364 -26.81 24.76 -17.36
C ASP A 364 -26.57 23.40 -16.68
N LEU A 365 -25.48 23.28 -15.89
CA LEU A 365 -25.18 22.06 -15.13
C LEU A 365 -26.12 21.85 -13.95
N VAL A 366 -26.54 22.93 -13.27
CA VAL A 366 -27.48 22.87 -12.16
C VAL A 366 -28.84 22.40 -12.67
N ASP A 367 -29.32 22.97 -13.77
CA ASP A 367 -30.59 22.58 -14.40
C ASP A 367 -30.55 21.14 -14.92
N LEU A 368 -29.42 20.69 -15.46
CA LEU A 368 -29.24 19.31 -15.88
C LEU A 368 -29.26 18.32 -14.70
N LEU A 369 -28.68 18.69 -13.55
CA LEU A 369 -28.48 17.77 -12.41
C LEU A 369 -29.61 17.82 -11.38
N LEU A 370 -30.49 18.81 -11.42
CA LEU A 370 -31.62 18.96 -10.51
C LEU A 370 -32.77 18.01 -10.92
N PRO A 371 -33.13 16.98 -10.14
CA PRO A 371 -34.22 16.06 -10.52
C PRO A 371 -35.59 16.74 -10.69
N ALA A 372 -35.77 17.92 -10.06
CA ALA A 372 -36.99 18.71 -10.20
C ALA A 372 -37.04 19.56 -11.48
N SER A 373 -35.93 19.65 -12.21
CA SER A 373 -35.86 20.37 -13.48
C SER A 373 -36.50 19.53 -14.59
N PRO A 374 -37.37 20.11 -15.43
CA PRO A 374 -37.94 19.43 -16.59
C PRO A 374 -36.89 19.06 -17.64
N GLU A 375 -35.71 19.69 -17.59
CA GLU A 375 -34.57 19.44 -18.47
C GLU A 375 -33.60 18.39 -17.90
N SER A 376 -33.83 17.95 -16.66
CA SER A 376 -32.98 16.97 -16.03
C SER A 376 -33.33 15.55 -16.49
N PRO A 377 -32.35 14.79 -17.00
CA PRO A 377 -32.53 13.39 -17.34
C PRO A 377 -32.52 12.47 -16.11
N LEU A 378 -32.50 13.06 -14.91
CA LEU A 378 -32.55 12.38 -13.62
C LEU A 378 -33.96 12.47 -12.97
N SER A 379 -34.93 13.06 -13.69
CA SER A 379 -36.32 13.25 -13.25
C SER A 379 -37.16 11.97 -13.28
#